data_AF-A0A2V9QVW2-F1
#
_entry.id   AF-A0A2V9QVW2-F1
#
_cell.length_a   1.000
_cell.length_b   1.000
_cell.length_c   1.000
_cell.angle_alpha   90.00
_cell.angle_beta   90.00
_cell.angle_gamma   90.00
#
_symmetry.space_group_name_H-M   'P 1'
#
loop_
_entity.id
_entity.type
_entity.pdbx_description
1 polymer ?
#
loop_
_entity_poly.entity_id
_entity_poly.type
_entity_poly.pdbx_seq_one_letter_code
_entity_poly.pdbx_strand_id
1 'polypeptide(L)'
;MMKRRQFLKNSGTAGAVIGSGWAGSPLLSLFRSEKIMNSQKQEMRRKALYELLGDLPPRNRKISGKKVSQQEQPGYILEKLTLDLNGIEPVPAYFVRPKKLNGRVPVILYNHAHGGDYKLGKDELLRGREALQKPPYAELLTSIGCCALCLDT
;
A
#
# COMPACT_ATOMS: atom_id res chain seq x y z
N MET A 1 -7.04 17.99 -25.35
CA MET A 1 -6.53 17.18 -24.23
C MET A 1 -6.99 17.82 -22.92
N MET A 2 -8.01 17.25 -22.27
CA MET A 2 -8.76 17.87 -21.17
C MET A 2 -8.36 17.24 -19.83
N LYS A 3 -8.08 18.08 -18.81
CA LYS A 3 -7.64 17.67 -17.47
C LYS A 3 -8.80 17.04 -16.69
N ARG A 4 -8.56 15.84 -16.15
CA ARG A 4 -9.52 14.95 -15.46
C ARG A 4 -9.84 15.38 -14.02
N ARG A 5 -10.26 16.63 -13.80
CA ARG A 5 -10.80 17.12 -12.51
C ARG A 5 -11.86 18.18 -12.72
N GLN A 6 -13.06 17.80 -13.15
CA GLN A 6 -14.31 18.56 -12.96
C GLN A 6 -15.51 17.76 -13.52
N PHE A 7 -16.03 16.85 -12.69
CA PHE A 7 -17.34 16.19 -12.82
C PHE A 7 -17.47 15.30 -11.55
N LEU A 8 -18.35 15.44 -10.57
CA LEU A 8 -19.56 16.22 -10.34
C LEU A 8 -19.59 16.57 -8.84
N LYS A 9 -19.54 17.86 -8.53
CA LYS A 9 -20.30 18.44 -7.40
C LYS A 9 -21.52 19.05 -8.08
N ASN A 10 -22.71 18.51 -7.82
CA ASN A 10 -24.00 19.21 -7.85
C ASN A 10 -25.15 18.23 -7.61
N SER A 11 -25.53 18.10 -6.34
CA SER A 11 -26.92 17.88 -5.94
C SER A 11 -27.00 18.16 -4.44
N GLY A 12 -27.44 19.37 -4.09
CA GLY A 12 -27.54 19.82 -2.69
C GLY A 12 -27.36 21.32 -2.54
N THR A 13 -28.07 22.13 -3.33
CA THR A 13 -28.28 23.54 -3.02
C THR A 13 -29.21 23.65 -1.82
N ALA A 14 -28.66 24.03 -0.68
CA ALA A 14 -29.36 24.82 0.33
C ALA A 14 -28.34 25.77 0.93
N GLY A 15 -28.41 27.04 0.51
CA GLY A 15 -27.53 28.09 1.01
C GLY A 15 -27.82 28.41 2.47
N ALA A 16 -26.77 28.72 3.23
CA ALA A 16 -26.83 29.64 4.35
C ALA A 16 -25.40 30.11 4.70
N VAL A 17 -25.13 31.36 4.30
CA VAL A 17 -24.45 32.45 5.02
C VAL A 17 -23.30 32.12 5.98
N ILE A 18 -22.19 32.83 5.75
CA ILE A 18 -21.00 32.97 6.59
C ILE A 18 -21.38 33.50 7.99
N GLY A 19 -20.99 32.77 9.03
CA GLY A 19 -21.08 33.22 10.42
C GLY A 19 -20.02 32.55 11.28
N SER A 20 -19.27 33.37 12.00
CA SER A 20 -18.29 33.03 13.04
C SER A 20 -18.72 31.86 13.93
N GLY A 21 -17.76 30.98 14.24
CA GLY A 21 -17.96 29.71 14.93
C GLY A 21 -18.90 29.77 16.15
N TRP A 22 -20.00 29.06 16.05
CA TRP A 22 -20.78 28.59 17.20
C TRP A 22 -20.45 27.12 17.40
N ALA A 23 -19.79 26.81 18.52
CA ALA A 23 -19.39 25.46 18.91
C ALA A 23 -20.57 24.49 19.22
N GLY A 24 -21.82 24.89 18.92
CA GLY A 24 -23.04 24.18 19.26
C GLY A 24 -23.97 23.81 18.09
N SER A 25 -23.50 23.85 16.83
CA SER A 25 -24.35 23.46 15.69
C SER A 25 -24.72 21.96 15.75
N PRO A 26 -26.02 21.59 15.75
CA PRO A 26 -26.49 20.20 15.79
C PRO A 26 -25.95 19.36 14.63
N LEU A 27 -25.73 19.98 13.47
CA LEU A 27 -25.16 19.34 12.28
C LEU A 27 -23.70 18.92 12.49
N LEU A 28 -22.86 19.76 13.11
CA LEU A 28 -21.49 19.38 13.46
C LEU A 28 -21.45 18.26 14.50
N SER A 29 -22.39 18.28 15.46
CA SER A 29 -22.53 17.23 16.47
C SER A 29 -22.93 15.89 15.84
N LEU A 30 -23.89 15.89 14.91
CA LEU A 30 -24.32 14.70 14.17
C LEU A 30 -23.18 14.14 13.30
N PHE A 31 -22.51 14.97 12.50
CA PHE A 31 -21.37 14.54 11.67
C PHE A 31 -20.22 13.99 12.51
N ARG A 32 -19.95 14.58 13.68
CA ARG A 32 -18.94 14.09 14.61
C ARG A 32 -19.36 12.75 15.21
N SER A 33 -20.62 12.59 15.60
CA SER A 33 -21.20 11.35 16.13
C SER A 33 -21.14 10.21 15.10
N GLU A 34 -21.54 10.46 13.86
CA GLU A 34 -21.46 9.49 12.76
C GLU A 34 -20.01 9.06 12.48
N LYS A 35 -19.07 10.00 12.47
CA LYS A 35 -17.65 9.70 12.25
C LYS A 35 -17.07 8.86 13.39
N ILE A 36 -17.41 9.17 14.64
CA ILE A 36 -16.98 8.39 15.82
C ILE A 36 -17.55 6.97 15.75
N MET A 37 -18.85 6.84 15.48
CA MET A 37 -19.51 5.54 15.38
C MET A 37 -18.96 4.70 14.23
N ASN A 38 -18.62 5.32 13.09
CA ASN A 38 -17.96 4.65 11.98
C ASN A 38 -16.54 4.19 12.35
N SER A 39 -15.78 5.01 13.09
CA SER A 39 -14.44 4.65 13.57
C SER A 39 -14.49 3.45 14.54
N GLN A 40 -15.40 3.48 15.51
CA GLN A 40 -15.59 2.38 16.46
C GLN A 40 -16.01 1.08 15.75
N LYS A 41 -16.93 1.19 14.78
CA LYS A 41 -17.35 0.05 13.95
C LYS A 41 -16.19 -0.51 13.13
N GLN A 42 -15.33 0.34 12.57
CA GLN A 42 -14.14 -0.09 11.86
C GLN A 42 -13.13 -0.80 12.77
N GLU A 43 -12.93 -0.29 13.99
CA GLU A 43 -12.05 -0.90 14.98
C GLU A 43 -12.55 -2.28 15.41
N MET A 44 -13.85 -2.42 15.69
CA MET A 44 -14.47 -3.72 16.00
C MET A 44 -14.31 -4.72 14.84
N ARG A 45 -14.54 -4.28 13.60
CA ARG A 45 -14.34 -5.12 12.41
C ARG A 45 -12.89 -5.55 12.23
N ARG A 46 -11.93 -4.65 12.50
CA ARG A 46 -10.51 -4.97 12.44
C ARG A 46 -10.13 -6.00 13.51
N LYS A 47 -10.68 -5.87 14.73
CA LYS A 47 -10.48 -6.84 15.80
C LYS A 47 -11.01 -8.22 15.40
N ALA A 48 -12.25 -8.29 14.94
CA ALA A 48 -12.87 -9.53 14.46
C ALA A 48 -12.08 -10.17 13.31
N LEU A 49 -11.60 -9.37 12.35
CA LEU A 49 -10.75 -9.86 11.27
C LEU A 49 -9.46 -10.51 11.82
N TYR A 50 -8.79 -9.87 12.77
CA TYR A 50 -7.56 -10.44 13.35
C TYR A 50 -7.81 -11.72 14.15
N GLU A 51 -8.95 -11.83 14.83
CA GLU A 51 -9.35 -13.07 15.53
C GLU A 51 -9.58 -14.24 14.55
N LEU A 52 -10.05 -13.94 13.33
CA LEU A 52 -10.29 -14.95 12.29
C LEU A 52 -9.02 -15.42 11.55
N LEU A 53 -7.91 -14.67 11.66
CA LEU A 53 -6.65 -15.01 10.98
C LEU A 53 -5.84 -16.10 11.70
N GLY A 54 -6.33 -16.60 12.84
CA GLY A 54 -5.65 -17.61 13.65
C GLY A 54 -4.47 -17.03 14.44
N ASP A 55 -3.45 -17.85 14.66
CA ASP A 55 -2.26 -17.45 15.41
C ASP A 55 -1.42 -16.47 14.62
N LEU A 56 -1.31 -15.24 15.13
CA LEU A 56 -0.49 -14.19 14.55
C LEU A 56 0.90 -14.16 15.20
N PRO A 57 1.96 -13.83 14.44
CA PRO A 57 3.28 -13.66 15.03
C PRO A 57 3.27 -12.52 16.06
N PRO A 58 4.13 -12.59 17.10
CA PRO A 58 4.23 -11.54 18.11
C PRO A 58 4.48 -10.17 17.49
N ARG A 59 3.58 -9.21 17.76
CA ARG A 59 3.66 -7.85 17.18
C ARG A 59 4.70 -6.95 17.83
N ASN A 60 5.13 -7.28 19.04
CA ASN A 60 6.11 -6.54 19.83
C ASN A 60 7.55 -7.01 19.58
N ARG A 61 7.80 -7.75 18.50
CA ARG A 61 9.16 -8.16 18.12
C ARG A 61 9.80 -7.14 17.17
N LYS A 62 11.14 -7.11 17.16
CA LYS A 62 11.90 -6.32 16.21
C LYS A 62 11.95 -7.04 14.85
N ILE A 63 11.50 -6.37 13.80
CA ILE A 63 11.74 -6.82 12.42
C ILE A 63 13.14 -6.42 11.96
N SER A 64 13.73 -7.18 11.04
CA SER A 64 15.03 -6.84 10.45
C SER A 64 15.13 -7.29 8.99
N GLY A 65 16.15 -6.81 8.28
CA GLY A 65 16.40 -7.21 6.91
C GLY A 65 17.86 -7.02 6.53
N LYS A 66 18.38 -7.92 5.69
CA LYS A 66 19.73 -7.88 5.16
C LYS A 66 19.68 -7.79 3.64
N LYS A 67 20.44 -6.85 3.06
CA LYS A 67 20.68 -6.84 1.62
C LYS A 67 21.67 -7.94 1.26
N VAL A 68 21.24 -8.83 0.39
CA VAL A 68 22.03 -9.96 -0.12
C VAL A 68 22.83 -9.53 -1.35
N SER A 69 22.19 -8.82 -2.28
CA SER A 69 22.85 -8.31 -3.48
C SER A 69 22.12 -7.09 -4.03
N GLN A 70 22.82 -6.37 -4.91
CA GLN A 70 22.28 -5.24 -5.66
C GLN A 70 22.70 -5.39 -7.11
N GLN A 71 21.78 -5.12 -8.03
CA GLN A 71 21.99 -5.19 -9.47
C GLN A 71 21.38 -3.96 -10.13
N GLU A 72 22.11 -3.36 -11.05
CA GLU A 72 21.59 -2.29 -11.88
C GLU A 72 20.86 -2.90 -13.09
N GLN A 73 19.58 -2.52 -13.24
CA GLN A 73 18.77 -2.84 -14.41
C GLN A 73 18.70 -1.59 -15.32
N PRO A 74 18.24 -1.70 -16.58
CA PRO A 74 18.16 -0.53 -17.47
C PRO A 74 17.41 0.67 -16.86
N GLY A 75 16.26 0.44 -16.22
CA GLY A 75 15.40 1.50 -15.64
C GLY A 75 15.51 1.72 -14.12
N TYR A 76 16.02 0.75 -13.36
CA TYR A 76 15.96 0.78 -11.90
C TYR A 76 17.12 0.03 -11.25
N ILE A 77 17.25 0.15 -9.93
CA ILE A 77 18.13 -0.70 -9.12
C ILE A 77 17.28 -1.79 -8.46
N LEU A 78 17.71 -3.04 -8.61
CA LEU A 78 17.17 -4.20 -7.93
C LEU A 78 18.04 -4.54 -6.72
N GLU A 79 17.44 -4.65 -5.55
CA GLU A 79 18.07 -5.17 -4.34
C GLU A 79 17.38 -6.48 -3.96
N LYS A 80 18.18 -7.53 -3.75
CA LYS A 80 17.70 -8.79 -3.17
C LYS A 80 17.90 -8.73 -1.67
N LEU A 81 16.85 -9.00 -0.92
CA LEU A 81 16.82 -8.92 0.53
C LEU A 81 16.46 -10.27 1.14
N THR A 82 16.92 -10.47 2.37
CA THR A 82 16.41 -11.50 3.29
C THR A 82 15.83 -10.77 4.49
N LEU A 83 14.54 -10.96 4.77
CA LEU A 83 13.81 -10.27 5.83
C LEU A 83 13.50 -11.24 6.97
N ASP A 84 13.66 -10.76 8.20
CA ASP A 84 13.09 -11.43 9.37
C ASP A 84 11.78 -10.72 9.72
N LEU A 85 10.64 -11.39 9.48
CA LEU A 85 9.29 -10.82 9.64
C LEU A 85 8.45 -11.50 10.74
N ASN A 86 8.38 -12.82 10.76
CA ASN A 86 7.57 -13.58 11.72
C ASN A 86 8.37 -14.19 12.89
N GLY A 87 9.71 -14.15 12.83
CA GLY A 87 10.57 -14.78 13.84
C GLY A 87 10.63 -16.31 13.74
N ILE A 88 10.13 -16.87 12.64
CA ILE A 88 10.11 -18.31 12.35
C ILE A 88 11.13 -18.57 11.24
N GLU A 89 10.97 -17.91 10.09
CA GLU A 89 11.80 -18.15 8.92
C GLU A 89 12.19 -16.86 8.19
N PRO A 90 13.36 -16.85 7.55
CA PRO A 90 13.78 -15.73 6.71
C PRO A 90 12.95 -15.66 5.42
N VAL A 91 12.41 -14.48 5.12
CA VAL A 91 11.58 -14.22 3.94
C VAL A 91 12.43 -13.60 2.83
N PRO A 92 12.60 -14.26 1.67
CA PRO A 92 13.30 -13.66 0.53
C PRO A 92 12.42 -12.57 -0.11
N ALA A 93 13.04 -11.45 -0.48
CA ALA A 93 12.32 -10.31 -1.03
C ALA A 93 13.13 -9.56 -2.09
N TYR A 94 12.42 -8.86 -2.97
CA TYR A 94 12.94 -7.90 -3.91
C TYR A 94 12.50 -6.49 -3.53
N PHE A 95 13.46 -5.59 -3.50
CA PHE A 95 13.23 -4.16 -3.42
C PHE A 95 13.73 -3.50 -4.70
N VAL A 96 12.87 -2.78 -5.40
CA VAL A 96 13.22 -2.03 -6.60
C VAL A 96 13.04 -0.55 -6.35
N ARG A 97 13.99 0.24 -6.85
CA ARG A 97 13.97 1.70 -6.70
C ARG A 97 14.47 2.40 -7.96
N PRO A 98 13.98 3.61 -8.26
CA PRO A 98 14.57 4.46 -9.27
C PRO A 98 16.09 4.62 -9.06
N LYS A 99 16.84 4.73 -10.16
CA LYS A 99 18.31 4.93 -10.10
C LYS A 99 18.70 6.20 -9.34
N LYS A 100 17.86 7.24 -9.46
CA LYS A 100 18.03 8.52 -8.78
C LYS A 100 16.82 8.77 -7.90
N LEU A 101 17.06 9.00 -6.61
CA LEU A 101 16.05 9.34 -5.62
C LEU A 101 16.38 10.70 -5.00
N ASN A 102 15.40 11.59 -5.02
CA ASN A 102 15.50 12.88 -4.34
C ASN A 102 14.56 12.87 -3.13
N GLY A 103 15.12 12.64 -1.95
CA GLY A 103 14.36 12.60 -0.71
C GLY A 103 13.49 11.35 -0.55
N ARG A 104 12.40 11.48 0.22
CA ARG A 104 11.49 10.37 0.51
C ARG A 104 10.54 10.13 -0.66
N VAL A 105 10.43 8.87 -1.07
CA VAL A 105 9.51 8.44 -2.14
C VAL A 105 8.56 7.36 -1.61
N PRO A 106 7.38 7.19 -2.23
CA PRO A 106 6.47 6.11 -1.87
C PRO A 106 7.09 4.74 -2.17
N VAL A 107 6.76 3.75 -1.33
CA VAL A 107 7.06 2.33 -1.55
C VAL A 107 5.73 1.60 -1.68
N ILE A 108 5.57 0.86 -2.77
CA ILE A 108 4.40 0.00 -3.00
C ILE A 108 4.75 -1.42 -2.57
N LEU A 109 3.98 -1.98 -1.64
CA LEU A 109 4.05 -3.41 -1.32
C LEU A 109 3.26 -4.19 -2.38
N TYR A 110 3.95 -4.97 -3.19
CA TYR A 110 3.38 -5.80 -4.23
C TYR A 110 3.29 -7.25 -3.76
N ASN A 111 2.06 -7.76 -3.64
CA ASN A 111 1.80 -9.17 -3.38
C ASN A 111 1.56 -9.87 -4.72
N HIS A 112 2.38 -10.86 -5.02
CA HIS A 112 2.31 -11.60 -6.28
C HIS A 112 1.10 -12.56 -6.29
N ALA A 113 0.59 -12.86 -7.48
CA ALA A 113 -0.47 -13.84 -7.64
C ALA A 113 0.10 -15.27 -7.78
N HIS A 114 -0.55 -16.27 -7.18
CA HIS A 114 -0.22 -17.67 -7.48
C HIS A 114 -0.67 -18.04 -8.90
N GLY A 115 -1.96 -17.86 -9.21
CA GLY A 115 -2.56 -18.06 -10.53
C GLY A 115 -2.04 -19.28 -11.31
N GLY A 116 -1.83 -20.42 -10.63
CA GLY A 116 -1.38 -21.69 -11.20
C GLY A 116 0.14 -21.84 -11.40
N ASP A 117 0.94 -20.78 -11.24
CA ASP A 117 2.40 -20.82 -11.37
C ASP A 117 3.08 -20.49 -10.04
N TYR A 118 3.24 -21.53 -9.21
CA TYR A 118 3.87 -21.43 -7.89
C TYR A 118 5.37 -21.14 -7.96
N LYS A 119 6.01 -21.31 -9.11
CA LYS A 119 7.46 -21.08 -9.26
C LYS A 119 7.79 -19.61 -9.52
N LEU A 120 6.83 -18.84 -10.05
CA LEU A 120 7.06 -17.45 -10.39
C LEU A 120 7.30 -16.59 -9.14
N GLY A 121 6.43 -16.68 -8.13
CA GLY A 121 6.59 -15.95 -6.87
C GLY A 121 6.83 -14.45 -7.07
N LYS A 122 7.72 -13.88 -6.26
CA LYS A 122 8.18 -12.48 -6.34
C LYS A 122 8.83 -12.11 -7.68
N ASP A 123 9.26 -13.07 -8.50
CA ASP A 123 9.81 -12.76 -9.82
C ASP A 123 8.71 -12.18 -10.74
N GLU A 124 7.42 -12.37 -10.42
CA GLU A 124 6.29 -11.71 -11.08
C GLU A 124 6.43 -10.18 -11.07
N LEU A 125 6.99 -9.59 -9.99
CA LEU A 125 7.25 -8.15 -9.95
C LEU A 125 8.17 -7.70 -11.10
N LEU A 126 9.16 -8.52 -11.44
CA LEU A 126 10.19 -8.21 -12.44
C LEU A 126 9.79 -8.63 -13.85
N ARG A 127 9.14 -9.78 -13.99
CA ARG A 127 8.85 -10.44 -15.27
C ARG A 127 7.40 -10.27 -15.72
N GLY A 128 6.51 -9.94 -14.78
CA GLY A 128 5.07 -9.92 -15.00
C GLY A 128 4.48 -11.32 -15.15
N ARG A 129 3.22 -11.33 -15.56
CA ARG A 129 2.39 -12.49 -15.88
C ARG A 129 1.52 -12.10 -17.07
N GLU A 130 1.21 -13.03 -17.97
CA GLU A 130 0.39 -12.74 -19.16
C GLU A 130 -1.00 -12.17 -18.85
N ALA A 131 -1.60 -12.56 -17.73
CA ALA A 131 -2.86 -12.00 -17.25
C ALA A 131 -2.76 -10.57 -16.67
N LEU A 132 -1.55 -10.01 -16.51
CA LEU A 132 -1.31 -8.68 -15.96
C LEU A 132 -0.84 -7.69 -17.03
N GLN A 133 -0.99 -6.40 -16.73
CA GLN A 133 -0.61 -5.33 -17.65
C GLN A 133 0.91 -5.26 -17.83
N LYS A 134 1.33 -4.86 -19.04
CA LYS A 134 2.73 -4.54 -19.38
C LYS A 134 2.97 -3.02 -19.27
N PRO A 135 4.19 -2.56 -18.94
CA PRO A 135 5.36 -3.37 -18.57
C PRO A 135 5.22 -3.96 -17.16
N PRO A 136 6.07 -4.93 -16.77
CA PRO A 136 6.11 -5.46 -15.41
C PRO A 136 6.20 -4.36 -14.35
N TYR A 137 5.64 -4.62 -13.17
CA TYR A 137 5.41 -3.55 -12.20
C TYR A 137 6.69 -2.97 -11.59
N ALA A 138 7.81 -3.70 -11.58
CA ALA A 138 9.09 -3.10 -11.23
C ALA A 138 9.44 -1.92 -12.14
N GLU A 139 9.30 -2.11 -13.45
CA GLU A 139 9.59 -1.07 -14.45
C GLU A 139 8.57 0.05 -14.37
N LEU A 140 7.27 -0.27 -14.37
CA LEU A 140 6.20 0.73 -14.30
C LEU A 140 6.34 1.62 -13.06
N LEU A 141 6.43 1.02 -11.87
CA LEU A 141 6.44 1.76 -10.60
C LEU A 141 7.69 2.63 -10.47
N THR A 142 8.85 2.11 -10.86
CA THR A 142 10.10 2.88 -10.80
C THR A 142 10.14 4.01 -11.85
N SER A 143 9.53 3.83 -13.01
CA SER A 143 9.43 4.89 -14.03
C SER A 143 8.59 6.08 -13.58
N ILE A 144 7.63 5.87 -12.68
CA ILE A 144 6.79 6.93 -12.10
C ILE A 144 7.34 7.47 -10.77
N GLY A 145 8.58 7.08 -10.40
CA GLY A 145 9.27 7.56 -9.21
C GLY A 145 8.90 6.85 -7.91
N CYS A 146 8.19 5.73 -7.98
CA CYS A 146 7.89 4.89 -6.82
C CYS A 146 8.94 3.80 -6.64
N CYS A 147 9.18 3.39 -5.39
CA CYS A 147 9.84 2.12 -5.10
C CYS A 147 8.79 1.01 -4.99
N ALA A 148 9.22 -0.25 -5.09
CA ALA A 148 8.36 -1.39 -4.78
C ALA A 148 9.10 -2.45 -3.95
N LEU A 149 8.37 -3.09 -3.05
CA LEU A 149 8.80 -4.24 -2.26
C LEU A 149 7.90 -5.42 -2.62
N CYS A 150 8.48 -6.55 -2.99
CA CYS A 150 7.76 -7.81 -3.18
C CYS A 150 8.47 -8.90 -2.40
N LEU A 151 7.70 -9.71 -1.69
CA LEU A 151 8.19 -10.77 -0.82
C LEU A 151 7.52 -12.09 -1.23
N ASP A 152 8.27 -13.18 -1.08
CA ASP A 152 7.71 -14.52 -1.23
C ASP A 152 6.95 -14.92 0.04
N THR A 153 6.06 -15.89 -0.13
CA THR A 153 5.30 -16.58 0.93
C THR A 153 5.67 -18.05 0.95
#